data_AF-A0A9E1UTN7-F1
#
_entry.id   AF-A0A9E1UTN7-F1
#
_cell.length_a   1.000
_cell.length_b   1.000
_cell.length_c   1.000
_cell.angle_alpha   90.00
_cell.angle_beta   90.00
_cell.angle_gamma   90.00
#
_symmetry.space_group_name_H-M   'P 1'
#
loop_
_entity.id
_entity.type
_entity.pdbx_description
1 polymer ?
#
loop_
_entity_poly.entity_id
_entity_poly.type
_entity_poly.pdbx_seq_one_letter_code
_entity_poly.pdbx_strand_id
1 'polypeptide(L)'
;MKVTYQPDILGEGRLFMVALELPKETPAVKLAVPGSVQLLDRTPLPAKTTLRKYYFKALKPTPKAEIGFVAAGGSATVAVEIWSFDDLREYRTLKGTQLPRRWPLGEALPELKKSQTITTEAYKRYLKGRGAASNWLKLDDETIWQMQPDSTIPRWHWVNVKEGCPTHGTKVYEARSFYPWLNDRRKSLRTWAASVPYSWQMVCPVEKEVYPSNRLGDGDFTSGPFPDDGFGGACLYKGKRYGFIAEISQSYCHQMLSVAPQCASGYLRTGDPRYVHKALVALSRLAVEYAYLGTMPQHRHRNSRRQVDRLGPAPFSEGPALKRSGFTVYCIDQPGYQRRIAEAYDAIWPAIDADTEIIAFLKGKGFQVETGEDVRRFIEENLMAVWMQGAMDGSTASNEPYSQWGLARMAEMLNYERGTEFMDWLYDRGGKMRTFLPNDFFRDGAPYESSGGYNGMHVVALGPIVESVQHILELRPETYNDGRFPDLSRSRRYHNVFDFSMNTVNIDRVYPRVGDDGAHPRYSKRGRRTFQNGGTAGFEHAYRVFGDPKFAWALANTPGWKPSLEFPFPREEIELQAAEWEDSWNDDSRLTDGYGMAMLRGGEGDRKRSLWMMYGRARGHTHDDMLHMGLDAFQ
;
A
#
# COMPACT_ATOMS: atom_id res chain seq x y z
N MET A 1 -39.55 -1.45 -19.54
CA MET A 1 -38.34 -0.92 -18.86
C MET A 1 -37.83 -1.99 -17.90
N LYS A 2 -36.51 -2.25 -17.81
CA LYS A 2 -35.93 -3.23 -16.87
C LYS A 2 -34.75 -2.61 -16.11
N VAL A 3 -34.69 -2.78 -14.79
CA VAL A 3 -33.51 -2.39 -13.99
C VAL A 3 -32.41 -3.43 -14.20
N THR A 4 -31.25 -3.00 -14.70
CA THR A 4 -30.09 -3.88 -14.94
C THR A 4 -29.03 -3.75 -13.85
N TYR A 5 -28.98 -2.61 -13.15
CA TYR A 5 -28.15 -2.41 -11.98
C TYR A 5 -28.78 -1.39 -11.04
N GLN A 6 -28.72 -1.68 -9.74
CA GLN A 6 -28.99 -0.75 -8.66
C GLN A 6 -28.09 -1.10 -7.45
N PRO A 7 -27.68 -0.13 -6.64
CA PRO A 7 -27.10 -0.41 -5.33
C PRO A 7 -28.18 -0.90 -4.36
N ASP A 8 -27.78 -1.60 -3.31
CA ASP A 8 -28.64 -1.96 -2.17
C ASP A 8 -28.50 -0.94 -1.03
N ILE A 9 -27.29 -0.81 -0.48
CA ILE A 9 -26.97 0.09 0.63
C ILE A 9 -25.77 0.97 0.26
N LEU A 10 -25.85 2.24 0.63
CA LEU A 10 -24.81 3.25 0.42
C LEU A 10 -24.47 3.96 1.73
N GLY A 11 -23.26 4.48 1.84
CA GLY A 11 -22.95 5.50 2.85
C GLY A 11 -23.37 6.89 2.37
N GLU A 12 -23.62 7.80 3.30
CA GLU A 12 -23.78 9.22 3.03
C GLU A 12 -22.57 9.79 2.27
N GLY A 13 -22.82 10.72 1.34
CA GLY A 13 -21.80 11.37 0.53
C GLY A 13 -21.28 10.53 -0.64
N ARG A 14 -21.65 9.24 -0.73
CA ARG A 14 -21.15 8.31 -1.75
C ARG A 14 -21.79 8.53 -3.11
N LEU A 15 -21.00 8.34 -4.14
CA LEU A 15 -21.46 8.29 -5.52
C LEU A 15 -22.04 6.91 -5.85
N PHE A 16 -23.07 6.87 -6.69
CA PHE A 16 -23.66 5.62 -7.17
C PHE A 16 -24.31 5.78 -8.55
N MET A 17 -24.70 4.64 -9.13
CA MET A 17 -25.33 4.59 -10.46
C MET A 17 -26.57 3.71 -10.41
N VAL A 18 -27.59 4.05 -11.19
CA VAL A 18 -28.68 3.15 -11.58
C VAL A 18 -28.60 2.91 -13.07
N ALA A 19 -28.71 1.65 -13.51
CA ALA A 19 -28.76 1.31 -14.93
C ALA A 19 -30.09 0.64 -15.31
N LEU A 20 -30.64 1.08 -16.44
CA LEU A 20 -31.89 0.59 -17.01
C LEU A 20 -31.65 0.08 -18.43
N GLU A 21 -32.39 -0.93 -18.84
CA GLU A 21 -32.48 -1.40 -20.21
C GLU A 21 -33.76 -0.88 -20.88
N LEU A 22 -33.57 -0.14 -21.96
CA LEU A 22 -34.58 0.57 -22.74
C LEU A 22 -34.24 0.53 -24.24
N PRO A 23 -35.22 0.47 -25.15
CA PRO A 23 -34.96 0.64 -26.59
C PRO A 23 -34.15 1.91 -26.90
N LYS A 24 -33.26 1.85 -27.90
CA LYS A 24 -32.37 2.98 -28.25
C LYS A 24 -33.13 4.28 -28.54
N GLU A 25 -34.26 4.17 -29.23
CA GLU A 25 -35.11 5.30 -29.60
C GLU A 25 -36.00 5.81 -28.46
N THR A 26 -35.93 5.21 -27.26
CA THR A 26 -36.70 5.71 -26.11
C THR A 26 -36.29 7.15 -25.79
N PRO A 27 -37.25 8.10 -25.74
CA PRO A 27 -36.99 9.48 -25.34
C PRO A 27 -36.45 9.60 -23.90
N ALA A 28 -36.23 10.84 -23.47
CA ALA A 28 -35.78 11.12 -22.12
C ALA A 28 -36.72 10.54 -21.06
N VAL A 29 -36.15 9.80 -20.10
CA VAL A 29 -36.89 9.25 -18.96
C VAL A 29 -37.18 10.37 -17.96
N LYS A 30 -38.44 10.51 -17.56
CA LYS A 30 -38.85 11.41 -16.48
C LYS A 30 -38.45 10.80 -15.14
N LEU A 31 -37.79 11.59 -14.30
CA LEU A 31 -37.26 11.16 -13.01
C LEU A 31 -38.04 11.80 -11.86
N ALA A 32 -38.34 11.01 -10.83
CA ALA A 32 -38.73 11.49 -9.52
C ALA A 32 -37.56 11.20 -8.57
N VAL A 33 -36.84 12.24 -8.16
CA VAL A 33 -35.61 12.13 -7.34
C VAL A 33 -35.91 12.67 -5.95
N PRO A 34 -35.80 11.85 -4.88
CA PRO A 34 -36.05 12.31 -3.52
C PRO A 34 -34.94 13.27 -3.08
N GLY A 35 -35.24 14.22 -2.20
CA GLY A 35 -34.25 15.20 -1.71
C GLY A 35 -33.08 14.62 -0.91
N SER A 36 -33.03 13.30 -0.70
CA SER A 36 -31.89 12.60 -0.11
C SER A 36 -30.82 12.16 -1.09
N VAL A 37 -31.07 12.30 -2.40
CA VAL A 37 -30.09 12.00 -3.44
C VAL A 37 -30.09 13.12 -4.49
N GLN A 38 -28.96 13.33 -5.13
CA GLN A 38 -28.80 14.28 -6.21
C GLN A 38 -28.49 13.53 -7.50
N LEU A 39 -29.22 13.82 -8.58
CA LEU A 39 -28.81 13.38 -9.91
C LEU A 39 -27.66 14.28 -10.41
N LEU A 40 -26.57 13.66 -10.84
CA LEU A 40 -25.38 14.35 -11.34
C LEU A 40 -25.34 14.36 -12.87
N ASP A 41 -25.52 13.20 -13.49
CA ASP A 41 -25.46 13.03 -14.94
C ASP A 41 -26.30 11.82 -15.37
N ARG A 42 -26.49 11.66 -16.69
CA ARG A 42 -27.21 10.55 -17.29
C ARG A 42 -26.71 10.27 -18.70
N THR A 43 -26.99 9.08 -19.20
CA THR A 43 -26.68 8.72 -20.59
C THR A 43 -27.29 9.73 -21.57
N PRO A 44 -26.49 10.34 -22.46
CA PRO A 44 -26.96 11.35 -23.40
C PRO A 44 -27.85 10.74 -24.48
N LEU A 45 -28.69 11.58 -25.08
CA LEU A 45 -29.54 11.25 -26.23
C LEU A 45 -29.01 11.91 -27.51
N PRO A 46 -29.18 11.28 -28.69
CA PRO A 46 -29.72 9.94 -28.90
C PRO A 46 -28.76 8.86 -28.35
N ALA A 47 -29.31 7.82 -27.73
CA ALA A 47 -28.48 6.84 -27.06
C ALA A 47 -27.89 5.81 -28.03
N LYS A 48 -26.62 5.45 -27.83
CA LYS A 48 -25.89 4.52 -28.69
C LYS A 48 -26.22 3.04 -28.41
N THR A 49 -26.69 2.73 -27.20
CA THR A 49 -26.98 1.37 -26.72
C THR A 49 -28.35 1.30 -26.05
N THR A 50 -28.83 0.10 -25.73
CA THR A 50 -30.06 -0.10 -24.95
C THR A 50 -29.89 0.20 -23.47
N LEU A 51 -28.65 0.26 -22.98
CA LEU A 51 -28.34 0.56 -21.60
C LEU A 51 -28.41 2.08 -21.36
N ARG A 52 -29.17 2.51 -20.36
CA ARG A 52 -29.21 3.89 -19.84
C ARG A 52 -28.66 3.88 -18.42
N LYS A 53 -27.63 4.68 -18.17
CA LYS A 53 -27.02 4.92 -16.87
C LYS A 53 -27.45 6.29 -16.34
N TYR A 54 -27.69 6.36 -15.04
CA TYR A 54 -28.01 7.57 -14.28
C TYR A 54 -27.11 7.61 -13.07
N TYR A 55 -26.40 8.72 -12.86
CA TYR A 55 -25.38 8.87 -11.83
C TYR A 55 -25.87 9.81 -10.74
N PHE A 56 -25.64 9.43 -9.49
CA PHE A 56 -26.19 10.11 -8.34
C PHE A 56 -25.15 10.27 -7.23
N LYS A 57 -25.44 11.19 -6.30
CA LYS A 57 -24.76 11.32 -5.01
C LYS A 57 -25.77 11.14 -3.88
N ALA A 58 -25.43 10.33 -2.88
CA ALA A 58 -26.18 10.23 -1.63
C ALA A 58 -25.91 11.49 -0.78
N LEU A 59 -26.95 12.21 -0.40
CA LEU A 59 -26.81 13.50 0.30
C LEU A 59 -27.05 13.42 1.80
N LYS A 60 -27.97 12.56 2.25
CA LYS A 60 -28.33 12.41 3.66
C LYS A 60 -28.78 10.99 3.98
N PRO A 61 -28.64 10.53 5.24
CA PRO A 61 -29.13 9.24 5.68
C PRO A 61 -30.63 9.11 5.42
N THR A 62 -31.07 7.96 4.91
CA THR A 62 -32.47 7.71 4.56
C THR A 62 -32.69 6.20 4.50
N PRO A 63 -33.59 5.63 5.33
CA PRO A 63 -33.86 4.19 5.34
C PRO A 63 -34.33 3.64 3.99
N LYS A 64 -35.04 4.47 3.21
CA LYS A 64 -35.54 4.11 1.90
C LYS A 64 -35.67 5.35 0.99
N ALA A 65 -34.67 5.61 0.17
CA ALA A 65 -34.72 6.64 -0.87
C ALA A 65 -35.29 6.03 -2.16
N GLU A 66 -36.51 6.40 -2.54
CA GLU A 66 -37.18 5.88 -3.74
C GLU A 66 -36.98 6.80 -4.95
N ILE A 67 -36.30 6.29 -5.97
CA ILE A 67 -36.07 6.98 -7.25
C ILE A 67 -37.02 6.42 -8.29
N GLY A 68 -37.93 7.25 -8.79
CA GLY A 68 -38.90 6.89 -9.81
C GLY A 68 -38.39 7.18 -11.22
N PHE A 69 -38.60 6.23 -12.13
CA PHE A 69 -38.27 6.32 -13.56
C PHE A 69 -39.54 6.08 -14.38
N VAL A 70 -39.88 7.01 -15.27
CA VAL A 70 -41.08 6.91 -16.12
C VAL A 70 -40.73 7.18 -17.58
N ALA A 71 -41.06 6.25 -18.48
CA ALA A 71 -40.92 6.38 -19.92
C ALA A 71 -42.14 5.79 -20.65
N ALA A 72 -42.28 6.05 -21.95
CA ALA A 72 -43.39 5.55 -22.76
C ALA A 72 -43.53 4.01 -22.77
N GLY A 73 -42.45 3.27 -22.44
CA GLY A 73 -42.41 1.81 -22.34
C GLY A 73 -42.46 1.25 -20.91
N GLY A 74 -43.02 2.00 -19.95
CA GLY A 74 -43.25 1.58 -18.56
C GLY A 74 -42.52 2.43 -17.52
N SER A 75 -42.76 2.10 -16.25
CA SER A 75 -42.10 2.73 -15.08
C SER A 75 -41.27 1.72 -14.30
N ALA A 76 -40.32 2.23 -13.53
CA ALA A 76 -39.57 1.48 -12.54
C ALA A 76 -39.31 2.37 -11.32
N THR A 77 -39.26 1.77 -10.14
CA THR A 77 -38.84 2.45 -8.91
C THR A 77 -37.66 1.69 -8.33
N VAL A 78 -36.59 2.41 -8.03
CA VAL A 78 -35.40 1.87 -7.36
C VAL A 78 -35.37 2.43 -5.95
N ALA A 79 -35.31 1.55 -4.96
CA ALA A 79 -35.14 1.93 -3.56
C ALA A 79 -33.69 1.68 -3.14
N VAL A 80 -33.09 2.66 -2.47
CA VAL A 80 -31.73 2.57 -1.93
C VAL A 80 -31.74 3.00 -0.47
N GLU A 81 -31.06 2.26 0.38
CA GLU A 81 -30.83 2.62 1.78
C GLU A 81 -29.54 3.43 1.90
N ILE A 82 -29.57 4.54 2.66
CA ILE A 82 -28.42 5.42 2.86
C ILE A 82 -28.11 5.49 4.36
N TRP A 83 -26.94 4.99 4.73
CA TRP A 83 -26.41 4.98 6.08
C TRP A 83 -25.60 6.24 6.37
N SER A 84 -25.83 6.82 7.56
CA SER A 84 -24.97 7.81 8.17
C SER A 84 -23.59 7.24 8.53
N PHE A 85 -22.69 8.11 8.96
CA PHE A 85 -21.40 7.66 9.50
C PHE A 85 -21.56 6.78 10.75
N ASP A 86 -22.53 7.07 11.61
CA ASP A 86 -22.79 6.27 12.81
C ASP A 86 -23.47 4.93 12.47
N ASP A 87 -24.39 4.93 11.51
CA ASP A 87 -24.95 3.68 10.95
C ASP A 87 -23.82 2.80 10.40
N LEU A 88 -22.81 3.36 9.73
CA LEU A 88 -21.67 2.55 9.26
C LEU A 88 -20.90 1.88 10.42
N ARG A 89 -20.93 2.43 11.63
CA ARG A 89 -20.18 1.93 12.79
C ARG A 89 -20.95 0.92 13.63
N GLU A 90 -22.26 0.78 13.45
CA GLU A 90 -23.01 -0.20 14.24
C GLU A 90 -22.58 -1.65 13.94
N TYR A 91 -22.62 -2.48 14.98
CA TYR A 91 -22.27 -3.88 14.88
C TYR A 91 -23.35 -4.65 14.13
N ARG A 92 -22.92 -5.39 13.11
CA ARG A 92 -23.80 -6.26 12.31
C ARG A 92 -23.08 -7.49 11.83
N THR A 93 -23.84 -8.51 11.46
CA THR A 93 -23.30 -9.72 10.84
C THR A 93 -23.70 -9.80 9.38
N LEU A 94 -22.72 -9.92 8.48
CA LEU A 94 -22.94 -10.20 7.07
C LEU A 94 -22.33 -11.57 6.75
N LYS A 95 -23.17 -12.55 6.40
CA LYS A 95 -22.75 -13.92 6.06
C LYS A 95 -21.81 -14.54 7.11
N GLY A 96 -22.17 -14.43 8.39
CA GLY A 96 -21.37 -14.95 9.51
C GLY A 96 -20.12 -14.14 9.84
N THR A 97 -19.88 -13.00 9.19
CA THR A 97 -18.75 -12.10 9.49
C THR A 97 -19.23 -10.87 10.25
N GLN A 98 -18.64 -10.61 11.41
CA GLN A 98 -18.84 -9.38 12.17
C GLN A 98 -18.34 -8.17 11.40
N LEU A 99 -19.16 -7.13 11.28
CA LEU A 99 -18.86 -5.80 10.76
C LEU A 99 -19.15 -4.74 11.84
N PRO A 100 -18.52 -3.56 11.78
CA PRO A 100 -17.34 -3.24 10.96
C PRO A 100 -16.13 -4.14 11.28
N ARG A 101 -15.25 -4.35 10.30
CA ARG A 101 -13.94 -5.00 10.50
C ARG A 101 -12.98 -4.02 11.19
N ARG A 102 -13.18 -3.84 12.48
CA ARG A 102 -12.38 -2.99 13.36
C ARG A 102 -12.06 -3.76 14.62
N TRP A 103 -10.83 -3.66 15.10
CA TRP A 103 -10.40 -4.30 16.33
C TRP A 103 -10.77 -3.45 17.57
N PRO A 104 -11.15 -4.05 18.71
CA PRO A 104 -11.59 -5.43 18.84
C PRO A 104 -12.94 -5.67 18.14
N LEU A 105 -13.13 -6.87 17.58
CA LEU A 105 -14.33 -7.18 16.79
C LEU A 105 -15.58 -7.17 17.67
N GLY A 106 -16.60 -6.43 17.25
CA GLY A 106 -17.88 -6.37 17.98
C GLY A 106 -17.83 -5.51 19.25
N GLU A 107 -16.72 -4.81 19.48
CA GLU A 107 -16.47 -4.05 20.70
C GLU A 107 -15.98 -2.62 20.39
N ALA A 108 -16.18 -1.71 21.34
CA ALA A 108 -15.61 -0.37 21.26
C ALA A 108 -14.09 -0.46 21.44
N LEU A 109 -13.35 0.52 20.91
CA LEU A 109 -11.92 0.60 21.15
C LEU A 109 -11.67 0.88 22.64
N PRO A 110 -11.03 -0.04 23.40
CA PRO A 110 -11.02 0.04 24.85
C PRO A 110 -10.02 1.07 25.39
N GLU A 111 -8.99 1.42 24.62
CA GLU A 111 -7.90 2.29 25.04
C GLU A 111 -7.35 3.11 23.86
N LEU A 112 -6.54 4.12 24.17
CA LEU A 112 -5.83 4.95 23.19
C LEU A 112 -4.32 4.91 23.44
N LYS A 113 -3.54 5.28 22.44
CA LYS A 113 -2.08 5.47 22.56
C LYS A 113 -1.79 6.51 23.65
N LYS A 114 -0.88 6.17 24.57
CA LYS A 114 -0.58 6.96 25.78
C LYS A 114 0.68 7.83 25.70
N SER A 115 1.60 7.53 24.80
CA SER A 115 2.87 8.23 24.65
C SER A 115 3.44 8.05 23.26
N GLN A 116 4.37 8.91 22.86
CA GLN A 116 5.22 8.69 21.69
C GLN A 116 6.16 7.50 21.95
N THR A 117 6.24 6.56 21.01
CA THR A 117 6.98 5.29 21.18
C THR A 117 8.06 5.09 20.12
N ILE A 118 7.91 5.64 18.91
CA ILE A 118 8.82 5.35 17.79
C ILE A 118 9.81 6.49 17.53
N THR A 119 9.36 7.73 17.65
CA THR A 119 10.10 8.91 17.20
C THR A 119 11.11 9.33 18.26
N THR A 120 12.38 9.01 18.05
CA THR A 120 13.47 9.29 19.00
C THR A 120 13.91 10.75 19.01
N GLU A 121 14.48 11.21 20.13
CA GLU A 121 15.08 12.55 20.22
C GLU A 121 16.30 12.72 19.29
N ALA A 122 17.04 11.63 19.02
CA ALA A 122 18.11 11.64 18.03
C ALA A 122 17.55 11.95 16.63
N TYR A 123 16.45 11.28 16.24
CA TYR A 123 15.80 11.51 14.96
C TYR A 123 15.21 12.93 14.82
N LYS A 124 14.56 13.45 15.88
CA LYS A 124 14.06 14.84 15.90
C LYS A 124 15.20 15.84 15.71
N ARG A 125 16.30 15.71 16.46
CA ARG A 125 17.49 16.57 16.33
C ARG A 125 18.13 16.47 14.94
N TYR A 126 18.19 15.27 14.38
CA TYR A 126 18.72 15.05 13.03
C TYR A 126 17.91 15.80 11.98
N LEU A 127 16.58 15.77 12.04
CA LEU A 127 15.73 16.44 11.04
C LEU A 127 15.63 17.95 11.22
N LYS A 128 15.73 18.44 12.46
CA LYS A 128 15.57 19.87 12.78
C LYS A 128 16.48 20.75 11.93
N GLY A 129 15.90 21.76 11.27
CA GLY A 129 16.63 22.74 10.45
C GLY A 129 17.04 22.26 9.05
N ARG A 130 16.74 21.01 8.64
CA ARG A 130 17.15 20.45 7.33
C ARG A 130 16.33 20.91 6.11
N GLY A 131 15.93 22.19 6.06
CA GLY A 131 15.37 22.83 4.85
C GLY A 131 14.01 22.29 4.36
N ALA A 132 13.58 22.81 3.21
CA ALA A 132 12.18 22.93 2.79
C ALA A 132 11.29 21.72 3.11
N ALA A 133 10.24 22.00 3.89
CA ALA A 133 9.17 21.08 4.17
C ALA A 133 8.17 21.03 2.99
N SER A 134 7.27 20.05 3.02
CA SER A 134 6.32 19.79 1.94
C SER A 134 5.44 21.02 1.62
N ASN A 135 4.99 21.13 0.36
CA ASN A 135 4.15 22.25 -0.09
C ASN A 135 2.67 22.16 0.40
N TRP A 136 2.36 21.24 1.32
CA TRP A 136 0.99 21.01 1.80
C TRP A 136 0.39 22.22 2.53
N LEU A 137 1.21 23.08 3.13
CA LEU A 137 0.74 24.32 3.77
C LEU A 137 0.09 25.32 2.79
N LYS A 138 0.31 25.16 1.47
CA LYS A 138 -0.30 26.03 0.45
C LYS A 138 -1.73 25.63 0.11
N LEU A 139 -2.18 24.45 0.52
CA LEU A 139 -3.53 23.96 0.27
C LEU A 139 -4.40 24.21 1.49
N ASP A 140 -5.64 24.65 1.27
CA ASP A 140 -6.67 24.65 2.31
C ASP A 140 -7.06 23.22 2.73
N ASP A 141 -7.70 23.10 3.89
CA ASP A 141 -8.05 21.80 4.47
C ASP A 141 -9.11 21.06 3.66
N GLU A 142 -10.03 21.78 3.01
CA GLU A 142 -11.02 21.18 2.12
C GLU A 142 -10.35 20.49 0.94
N THR A 143 -9.36 21.14 0.34
CA THR A 143 -8.61 20.61 -0.79
C THR A 143 -7.89 19.33 -0.43
N ILE A 144 -7.28 19.25 0.76
CA ILE A 144 -6.66 18.01 1.26
C ILE A 144 -7.72 16.96 1.59
N TRP A 145 -8.85 17.36 2.18
CA TRP A 145 -9.96 16.46 2.49
C TRP A 145 -10.54 15.79 1.24
N GLN A 146 -10.65 16.53 0.14
CA GLN A 146 -11.16 16.02 -1.14
C GLN A 146 -10.15 15.17 -1.92
N MET A 147 -8.89 15.07 -1.46
CA MET A 147 -7.88 14.24 -2.13
C MET A 147 -8.15 12.74 -2.02
N GLN A 148 -8.97 12.24 -1.10
CA GLN A 148 -9.25 10.80 -1.03
C GLN A 148 -10.39 10.44 -2.00
N PRO A 149 -10.12 9.67 -3.08
CA PRO A 149 -11.16 9.17 -3.97
C PRO A 149 -12.23 8.38 -3.23
N ASP A 150 -13.48 8.46 -3.72
CA ASP A 150 -14.57 7.60 -3.23
C ASP A 150 -14.27 6.13 -3.53
N SER A 151 -14.32 5.28 -2.49
CA SER A 151 -14.09 3.84 -2.64
C SER A 151 -15.12 3.11 -3.49
N THR A 152 -16.27 3.72 -3.82
CA THR A 152 -17.23 3.15 -4.79
C THR A 152 -16.64 3.06 -6.21
N ILE A 153 -15.70 3.94 -6.55
CA ILE A 153 -14.98 3.92 -7.82
C ILE A 153 -14.01 2.73 -7.82
N PRO A 154 -14.02 1.82 -8.81
CA PRO A 154 -13.04 0.75 -8.90
C PRO A 154 -11.61 1.29 -9.03
N ARG A 155 -10.65 0.50 -8.57
CA ARG A 155 -9.22 0.82 -8.67
C ARG A 155 -8.51 -0.33 -9.35
N TRP A 156 -7.57 -0.06 -10.25
CA TRP A 156 -6.87 -1.10 -11.00
C TRP A 156 -5.52 -0.61 -11.53
N HIS A 157 -4.56 -1.51 -11.65
CA HIS A 157 -3.18 -1.18 -12.02
C HIS A 157 -2.98 -0.77 -13.50
N TRP A 158 -3.98 -1.01 -14.37
CA TRP A 158 -3.77 -0.93 -15.82
C TRP A 158 -4.98 -0.41 -16.58
N VAL A 159 -4.81 0.58 -17.44
CA VAL A 159 -5.85 0.99 -18.40
C VAL A 159 -6.26 -0.19 -19.28
N ASN A 160 -5.29 -0.75 -20.03
CA ASN A 160 -5.42 -1.96 -20.84
C ASN A 160 -4.03 -2.51 -21.21
N VAL A 161 -3.63 -3.63 -20.62
CA VAL A 161 -2.28 -4.21 -20.83
C VAL A 161 -2.08 -4.68 -22.27
N LYS A 162 -3.11 -5.32 -22.85
CA LYS A 162 -3.02 -5.96 -24.17
C LYS A 162 -3.07 -4.95 -25.31
N GLU A 163 -3.98 -3.99 -25.22
CA GLU A 163 -4.27 -3.06 -26.31
C GLU A 163 -3.54 -1.71 -26.14
N GLY A 164 -3.06 -1.37 -24.93
CA GLY A 164 -2.38 -0.10 -24.67
C GLY A 164 -3.31 1.12 -24.74
N CYS A 165 -2.97 2.11 -25.56
CA CYS A 165 -3.77 3.32 -25.80
C CYS A 165 -4.85 3.08 -26.88
N PRO A 166 -6.07 3.65 -26.77
CA PRO A 166 -7.08 3.53 -27.81
C PRO A 166 -6.67 4.12 -29.17
N THR A 167 -5.72 5.06 -29.21
CA THR A 167 -5.22 5.68 -30.44
C THR A 167 -3.90 5.05 -30.90
N HIS A 168 -2.90 4.93 -30.02
CA HIS A 168 -1.54 4.47 -30.41
C HIS A 168 -1.25 3.00 -30.15
N GLY A 169 -2.22 2.25 -29.61
CA GLY A 169 -2.03 0.83 -29.30
C GLY A 169 -0.90 0.61 -28.29
N THR A 170 -0.09 -0.42 -28.53
CA THR A 170 1.02 -0.85 -27.69
C THR A 170 2.25 0.06 -27.72
N LYS A 171 2.32 1.07 -28.61
CA LYS A 171 3.44 2.03 -28.68
C LYS A 171 3.70 2.74 -27.35
N VAL A 172 2.68 2.87 -26.50
CA VAL A 172 2.85 3.42 -25.14
C VAL A 172 3.91 2.69 -24.32
N TYR A 173 4.14 1.40 -24.57
CA TYR A 173 5.10 0.59 -23.84
C TYR A 173 6.56 0.77 -24.30
N GLU A 174 6.77 1.43 -25.45
CA GLU A 174 8.12 1.83 -25.89
C GLU A 174 8.68 2.94 -25.00
N ALA A 175 7.82 3.84 -24.51
CA ALA A 175 8.22 4.89 -23.55
C ALA A 175 8.54 4.30 -22.16
N ARG A 176 7.80 3.27 -21.75
CA ARG A 176 8.03 2.54 -20.50
C ARG A 176 7.39 1.17 -20.56
N SER A 177 8.18 0.13 -20.27
CA SER A 177 7.72 -1.27 -20.37
C SER A 177 6.51 -1.60 -19.49
N PHE A 178 6.31 -0.89 -18.38
CA PHE A 178 5.17 -1.04 -17.47
C PHE A 178 4.67 0.32 -16.97
N TYR A 179 3.36 0.46 -16.80
CA TYR A 179 2.67 1.68 -16.31
C TYR A 179 3.04 2.95 -17.10
N PRO A 180 2.72 2.99 -18.41
CA PRO A 180 3.24 4.03 -19.31
C PRO A 180 2.54 5.39 -19.16
N TRP A 181 1.41 5.45 -18.45
CA TRP A 181 0.57 6.64 -18.37
C TRP A 181 1.16 7.74 -17.48
N LEU A 182 0.92 8.98 -17.92
CA LEU A 182 1.37 10.19 -17.23
C LEU A 182 0.20 10.90 -16.55
N ASN A 183 0.47 11.67 -15.50
CA ASN A 183 -0.48 12.60 -14.90
C ASN A 183 -0.54 13.93 -15.68
N ASP A 184 -1.38 14.84 -15.19
CA ASP A 184 -1.56 16.20 -15.68
C ASP A 184 -0.26 17.04 -15.69
N ARG A 185 0.68 16.73 -14.79
CA ARG A 185 2.04 17.31 -14.75
C ARG A 185 3.04 16.60 -15.67
N ARG A 186 2.57 15.71 -16.56
CA ARG A 186 3.38 14.91 -17.49
C ARG A 186 4.43 14.02 -16.80
N LYS A 187 4.22 13.69 -15.52
CA LYS A 187 5.04 12.72 -14.76
C LYS A 187 4.32 11.38 -14.75
N SER A 188 5.05 10.27 -14.63
CA SER A 188 4.40 8.96 -14.52
C SER A 188 3.41 8.91 -13.36
N LEU A 189 2.25 8.27 -13.55
CA LEU A 189 1.28 8.05 -12.46
C LEU A 189 1.88 7.30 -11.27
N ARG A 190 2.93 6.49 -11.48
CA ARG A 190 3.66 5.81 -10.42
C ARG A 190 4.55 6.73 -9.56
N THR A 191 4.59 8.03 -9.86
CA THR A 191 5.24 9.04 -9.00
C THR A 191 4.28 9.65 -7.99
N TRP A 192 2.96 9.43 -8.14
CA TRP A 192 1.92 9.90 -7.22
C TRP A 192 1.99 11.41 -6.90
N ALA A 193 2.28 12.21 -7.92
CA ALA A 193 2.55 13.64 -7.78
C ALA A 193 1.69 14.50 -8.73
N ALA A 194 0.43 14.10 -8.94
CA ALA A 194 -0.52 14.86 -9.75
C ALA A 194 -0.81 16.23 -9.11
N SER A 195 -1.32 17.18 -9.90
CA SER A 195 -1.80 18.44 -9.31
C SER A 195 -3.04 18.19 -8.46
N VAL A 196 -3.21 19.06 -7.46
CA VAL A 196 -4.36 19.09 -6.57
C VAL A 196 -4.96 20.50 -6.67
N PRO A 197 -6.28 20.66 -6.86
CA PRO A 197 -7.31 19.62 -7.02
C PRO A 197 -7.09 18.71 -8.23
N TYR A 198 -7.58 17.47 -8.16
CA TYR A 198 -7.35 16.48 -9.20
C TYR A 198 -8.17 16.75 -10.45
N SER A 199 -7.51 16.67 -11.61
CA SER A 199 -8.17 16.77 -12.91
C SER A 199 -8.99 15.54 -13.29
N TRP A 200 -8.76 14.39 -12.63
CA TRP A 200 -9.32 13.09 -13.03
C TRP A 200 -9.00 12.70 -14.48
N GLN A 201 -7.82 13.14 -14.93
CA GLN A 201 -7.33 12.89 -16.27
C GLN A 201 -5.89 12.37 -16.25
N MET A 202 -5.57 11.53 -17.23
CA MET A 202 -4.25 11.01 -17.51
C MET A 202 -3.85 11.30 -18.95
N VAL A 203 -2.56 11.14 -19.23
CA VAL A 203 -1.94 11.58 -20.46
C VAL A 203 -1.23 10.41 -21.14
N CYS A 204 -1.51 10.22 -22.43
CA CYS A 204 -0.78 9.29 -23.29
C CYS A 204 0.70 9.72 -23.43
N PRO A 205 1.68 8.83 -23.26
CA PRO A 205 3.08 9.20 -23.41
C PRO A 205 3.51 9.46 -24.85
N VAL A 206 2.74 9.02 -25.86
CA VAL A 206 3.08 9.11 -27.30
C VAL A 206 2.77 10.52 -27.83
N GLU A 207 1.51 10.83 -28.12
CA GLU A 207 1.08 12.13 -28.69
C GLU A 207 0.34 13.03 -27.69
N LYS A 208 0.48 12.74 -26.39
CA LYS A 208 0.10 13.65 -25.30
C LYS A 208 -1.41 13.89 -25.14
N GLU A 209 -2.26 13.08 -25.76
CA GLU A 209 -3.71 13.10 -25.58
C GLU A 209 -4.13 12.81 -24.15
N VAL A 210 -5.30 13.33 -23.80
CA VAL A 210 -5.85 13.29 -22.45
C VAL A 210 -7.03 12.33 -22.41
N TYR A 211 -7.04 11.45 -21.41
CA TYR A 211 -8.08 10.46 -21.17
C TYR A 211 -8.50 10.44 -19.69
N PRO A 212 -9.76 10.10 -19.37
CA PRO A 212 -10.86 9.96 -20.33
C PRO A 212 -11.31 11.34 -20.86
N SER A 213 -12.25 11.35 -21.82
CA SER A 213 -12.73 12.61 -22.41
C SER A 213 -13.71 13.38 -21.53
N ASN A 214 -14.42 12.69 -20.62
CA ASN A 214 -15.34 13.30 -19.68
C ASN A 214 -14.59 13.92 -18.48
N ARG A 215 -15.21 14.91 -17.84
CA ARG A 215 -14.65 15.60 -16.67
C ARG A 215 -15.31 15.13 -15.39
N LEU A 216 -14.84 13.98 -14.86
CA LEU A 216 -15.41 13.36 -13.66
C LEU A 216 -15.45 14.32 -12.45
N GLY A 217 -14.39 15.12 -12.27
CA GLY A 217 -14.31 16.11 -11.18
C GLY A 217 -15.37 17.22 -11.24
N ASP A 218 -15.90 17.50 -12.44
CA ASP A 218 -16.95 18.51 -12.68
C ASP A 218 -18.36 17.87 -12.68
N GLY A 219 -18.47 16.58 -12.37
CA GLY A 219 -19.73 15.83 -12.42
C GLY A 219 -20.16 15.39 -13.83
N ASP A 220 -19.26 15.42 -14.81
CA ASP A 220 -19.48 14.90 -16.16
C ASP A 220 -18.99 13.45 -16.29
N PHE A 221 -19.92 12.51 -16.46
CA PHE A 221 -19.64 11.07 -16.50
C PHE A 221 -19.70 10.49 -17.91
N THR A 222 -20.13 11.26 -18.92
CA THR A 222 -20.55 10.69 -20.21
C THR A 222 -20.03 11.40 -21.45
N SER A 223 -19.44 12.59 -21.32
CA SER A 223 -19.10 13.41 -22.48
C SER A 223 -17.86 12.95 -23.26
N GLY A 224 -17.87 13.29 -24.54
CA GLY A 224 -16.74 13.11 -25.46
C GLY A 224 -16.60 11.71 -26.07
N PRO A 225 -15.52 11.48 -26.85
CA PRO A 225 -15.33 10.26 -27.63
C PRO A 225 -14.81 9.05 -26.83
N PHE A 226 -14.22 9.27 -25.64
CA PHE A 226 -13.62 8.24 -24.79
C PHE A 226 -14.07 8.38 -23.31
N PRO A 227 -15.39 8.37 -23.03
CA PRO A 227 -15.88 8.56 -21.68
C PRO A 227 -15.60 7.31 -20.82
N ASP A 228 -15.12 7.53 -19.60
CA ASP A 228 -15.03 6.53 -18.54
C ASP A 228 -15.73 7.09 -17.30
N ASP A 229 -16.85 6.46 -16.93
CA ASP A 229 -17.72 6.94 -15.86
C ASP A 229 -17.22 6.60 -14.45
N GLY A 230 -16.20 5.73 -14.32
CA GLY A 230 -15.68 5.33 -13.02
C GLY A 230 -16.59 4.41 -12.18
N PHE A 231 -17.75 3.96 -12.69
CA PHE A 231 -18.66 3.02 -12.00
C PHE A 231 -18.69 1.63 -12.65
N GLY A 232 -17.73 1.33 -13.51
CA GLY A 232 -17.57 0.02 -14.14
C GLY A 232 -18.18 -0.07 -15.54
N GLY A 233 -17.66 -1.02 -16.31
CA GLY A 233 -17.84 -1.13 -17.75
C GLY A 233 -16.68 -0.53 -18.54
N ALA A 234 -15.86 0.32 -17.88
CA ALA A 234 -14.74 1.07 -18.45
C ALA A 234 -15.15 1.95 -19.66
N CYS A 235 -14.20 2.71 -20.22
CA CYS A 235 -14.39 3.28 -21.55
C CYS A 235 -14.44 2.15 -22.59
N LEU A 236 -15.59 1.97 -23.25
CA LEU A 236 -15.75 1.01 -24.36
C LEU A 236 -15.46 1.70 -25.70
N TYR A 237 -14.38 1.29 -26.35
CA TYR A 237 -13.98 1.80 -27.66
C TYR A 237 -13.57 0.64 -28.57
N LYS A 238 -14.19 0.53 -29.76
CA LYS A 238 -13.96 -0.53 -30.75
C LYS A 238 -13.99 -1.97 -30.15
N GLY A 239 -14.93 -2.21 -29.23
CA GLY A 239 -15.08 -3.52 -28.56
C GLY A 239 -14.03 -3.80 -27.48
N LYS A 240 -13.14 -2.86 -27.19
CA LYS A 240 -12.11 -2.96 -26.13
C LYS A 240 -12.44 -2.02 -24.98
N ARG A 241 -12.05 -2.41 -23.77
CA ARG A 241 -12.32 -1.67 -22.54
C ARG A 241 -11.05 -1.01 -22.01
N TYR A 242 -11.13 0.25 -21.64
CA TYR A 242 -10.02 1.05 -21.12
C TYR A 242 -10.42 1.63 -19.76
N GLY A 243 -9.74 1.20 -18.69
CA GLY A 243 -10.04 1.60 -17.31
C GLY A 243 -9.23 2.82 -16.87
N PHE A 244 -9.49 3.98 -17.49
CA PHE A 244 -8.76 5.21 -17.20
C PHE A 244 -8.98 5.68 -15.77
N ILE A 245 -10.24 5.80 -15.35
CA ILE A 245 -10.57 6.27 -14.00
C ILE A 245 -10.08 5.28 -12.93
N ALA A 246 -10.07 3.99 -13.22
CA ALA A 246 -9.60 2.99 -12.27
C ALA A 246 -8.09 3.08 -11.99
N GLU A 247 -7.27 3.36 -13.01
CA GLU A 247 -5.82 3.59 -12.82
C GLU A 247 -5.54 4.94 -12.16
N ILE A 248 -6.28 5.99 -12.53
CA ILE A 248 -6.20 7.32 -11.91
C ILE A 248 -6.55 7.25 -10.42
N SER A 249 -7.69 6.64 -10.07
CA SER A 249 -8.19 6.53 -8.70
C SER A 249 -7.15 5.88 -7.78
N GLN A 250 -6.50 4.82 -8.25
CA GLN A 250 -5.42 4.20 -7.49
C GLN A 250 -4.23 5.17 -7.27
N SER A 251 -3.79 5.86 -8.32
CA SER A 251 -2.68 6.84 -8.21
C SER A 251 -3.00 7.94 -7.20
N TYR A 252 -4.24 8.42 -7.16
CA TYR A 252 -4.68 9.46 -6.24
C TYR A 252 -4.75 8.94 -4.79
N CYS A 253 -5.22 7.71 -4.57
CA CYS A 253 -5.14 7.06 -3.25
C CYS A 253 -3.69 6.97 -2.73
N HIS A 254 -2.73 6.63 -3.58
CA HIS A 254 -1.30 6.60 -3.19
C HIS A 254 -0.78 7.99 -2.78
N GLN A 255 -1.21 9.04 -3.50
CA GLN A 255 -0.82 10.42 -3.19
C GLN A 255 -1.44 10.88 -1.86
N MET A 256 -2.72 10.58 -1.61
CA MET A 256 -3.39 10.88 -0.34
C MET A 256 -2.68 10.23 0.86
N LEU A 257 -2.31 8.95 0.75
CA LEU A 257 -1.57 8.23 1.78
C LEU A 257 -0.16 8.81 2.06
N SER A 258 0.34 9.71 1.21
CA SER A 258 1.64 10.38 1.41
C SER A 258 1.56 11.72 2.15
N VAL A 259 0.37 12.31 2.29
CA VAL A 259 0.18 13.65 2.85
C VAL A 259 0.62 13.69 4.32
N ALA A 260 0.08 12.81 5.17
CA ALA A 260 0.40 12.78 6.59
C ALA A 260 1.90 12.51 6.86
N PRO A 261 2.56 11.51 6.24
CA PRO A 261 4.01 11.32 6.41
C PRO A 261 4.85 12.53 5.98
N GLN A 262 4.50 13.20 4.87
CA GLN A 262 5.23 14.38 4.40
C GLN A 262 4.98 15.61 5.29
N CYS A 263 3.80 15.72 5.89
CA CYS A 263 3.50 16.76 6.87
C CYS A 263 4.21 16.51 8.19
N ALA A 264 4.17 15.29 8.73
CA ALA A 264 4.91 14.91 9.94
C ALA A 264 6.43 15.18 9.80
N SER A 265 7.02 14.81 8.66
CA SER A 265 8.42 15.17 8.37
C SER A 265 8.62 16.69 8.29
N GLY A 266 7.66 17.43 7.72
CA GLY A 266 7.68 18.90 7.71
C GLY A 266 7.68 19.51 9.11
N TYR A 267 6.83 19.00 10.00
CA TYR A 267 6.78 19.37 11.41
C TYR A 267 8.12 19.12 12.11
N LEU A 268 8.69 17.91 11.98
CA LEU A 268 9.99 17.60 12.62
C LEU A 268 11.15 18.48 12.10
N ARG A 269 11.13 18.89 10.83
CA ARG A 269 12.17 19.76 10.25
C ARG A 269 12.06 21.21 10.69
N THR A 270 10.84 21.72 10.85
CA THR A 270 10.57 23.16 10.99
C THR A 270 10.07 23.57 12.36
N GLY A 271 9.45 22.65 13.10
CA GLY A 271 8.67 22.94 14.32
C GLY A 271 7.33 23.62 14.05
N ASP A 272 6.92 23.83 12.79
CA ASP A 272 5.70 24.57 12.44
C ASP A 272 4.44 23.71 12.68
N PRO A 273 3.57 24.09 13.64
CA PRO A 273 2.40 23.29 14.01
C PRO A 273 1.35 23.21 12.89
N ARG A 274 1.39 24.08 11.87
CA ARG A 274 0.48 23.97 10.71
C ARG A 274 0.67 22.66 9.95
N TYR A 275 1.87 22.07 10.00
CA TYR A 275 2.08 20.74 9.45
C TYR A 275 1.39 19.64 10.27
N VAL A 276 1.30 19.79 11.60
CA VAL A 276 0.51 18.87 12.44
C VAL A 276 -0.95 18.94 12.01
N HIS A 277 -1.50 20.14 11.84
CA HIS A 277 -2.87 20.34 11.36
C HIS A 277 -3.14 19.65 10.02
N LYS A 278 -2.30 19.89 9.00
CA LYS A 278 -2.47 19.24 7.69
C LYS A 278 -2.32 17.71 7.76
N ALA A 279 -1.46 17.20 8.64
CA ALA A 279 -1.37 15.75 8.89
C ALA A 279 -2.66 15.20 9.51
N LEU A 280 -3.25 15.90 10.48
CA LEU A 280 -4.49 15.52 11.14
C LEU A 280 -5.70 15.56 10.19
N VAL A 281 -5.79 16.56 9.30
CA VAL A 281 -6.82 16.60 8.24
C VAL A 281 -6.71 15.36 7.34
N ALA A 282 -5.48 15.02 6.91
CA ALA A 282 -5.25 13.86 6.06
C ALA A 282 -5.57 12.52 6.77
N LEU A 283 -5.11 12.35 8.01
CA LEU A 283 -5.39 11.15 8.82
C LEU A 283 -6.89 11.01 9.10
N SER A 284 -7.58 12.10 9.42
CA SER A 284 -9.02 12.09 9.68
C SER A 284 -9.81 11.75 8.42
N ARG A 285 -9.42 12.28 7.25
CA ARG A 285 -10.06 11.89 5.98
C ARG A 285 -9.85 10.41 5.67
N LEU A 286 -8.65 9.89 5.91
CA LEU A 286 -8.35 8.46 5.79
C LEU A 286 -9.20 7.64 6.78
N ALA A 287 -9.37 8.11 8.01
CA ALA A 287 -10.21 7.46 9.02
C ALA A 287 -11.67 7.32 8.56
N VAL A 288 -12.24 8.36 7.95
CA VAL A 288 -13.59 8.27 7.34
C VAL A 288 -13.65 7.20 6.24
N GLU A 289 -12.64 7.14 5.38
CA GLU A 289 -12.62 6.17 4.28
C GLU A 289 -12.37 4.74 4.76
N TYR A 290 -11.51 4.56 5.75
CA TYR A 290 -11.19 3.26 6.31
C TYR A 290 -12.34 2.73 7.15
N ALA A 291 -13.04 3.56 7.94
CA ALA A 291 -14.29 3.17 8.60
C ALA A 291 -15.33 2.66 7.58
N TYR A 292 -15.52 3.41 6.49
CA TYR A 292 -16.39 2.96 5.40
C TYR A 292 -15.95 1.59 4.85
N LEU A 293 -14.66 1.40 4.56
CA LEU A 293 -14.12 0.12 4.06
C LEU A 293 -14.07 -0.98 5.13
N GLY A 294 -14.14 -0.63 6.41
CA GLY A 294 -14.36 -1.54 7.54
C GLY A 294 -15.73 -2.19 7.46
N THR A 295 -16.74 -1.43 7.05
CA THR A 295 -18.13 -1.88 6.93
C THR A 295 -18.49 -2.37 5.54
N MET A 296 -17.94 -1.76 4.49
CA MET A 296 -18.19 -2.03 3.07
C MET A 296 -16.99 -2.74 2.40
N PRO A 297 -16.52 -3.90 2.90
CA PRO A 297 -15.30 -4.53 2.42
C PRO A 297 -15.34 -4.95 0.94
N GLN A 298 -16.53 -5.11 0.35
CA GLN A 298 -16.71 -5.37 -1.08
C GLN A 298 -16.17 -4.26 -2.00
N HIS A 299 -16.02 -3.04 -1.45
CA HIS A 299 -15.42 -1.89 -2.14
C HIS A 299 -13.91 -1.76 -1.92
N ARG A 300 -13.28 -2.63 -1.12
CA ARG A 300 -11.80 -2.64 -1.01
C ARG A 300 -11.15 -2.97 -2.37
N HIS A 301 -9.93 -2.47 -2.58
CA HIS A 301 -9.17 -2.67 -3.82
C HIS A 301 -8.76 -4.14 -4.04
N ARG A 302 -9.49 -4.84 -4.90
CA ARG A 302 -9.08 -6.17 -5.37
C ARG A 302 -8.31 -5.95 -6.66
N ASN A 303 -7.06 -6.41 -6.72
CA ASN A 303 -6.31 -6.37 -7.97
C ASN A 303 -6.90 -7.40 -8.96
N SER A 304 -8.05 -7.06 -9.55
CA SER A 304 -8.73 -7.82 -10.58
C SER A 304 -9.39 -6.91 -11.61
N ARG A 305 -9.13 -7.18 -12.89
CA ARG A 305 -9.80 -6.50 -14.00
C ARG A 305 -11.34 -6.63 -13.95
N ARG A 306 -11.87 -7.67 -13.30
CA ARG A 306 -13.31 -7.86 -13.13
C ARG A 306 -14.00 -6.71 -12.39
N GLN A 307 -13.29 -5.99 -11.50
CA GLN A 307 -13.85 -4.82 -10.83
C GLN A 307 -14.08 -3.65 -11.80
N VAL A 308 -13.28 -3.54 -12.85
CA VAL A 308 -13.42 -2.52 -13.90
C VAL A 308 -14.47 -2.93 -14.92
N ASP A 309 -14.56 -4.22 -15.21
CA ASP A 309 -15.40 -4.75 -16.29
C ASP A 309 -16.87 -4.98 -15.90
N ARG A 310 -17.20 -5.01 -14.60
CA ARG A 310 -18.58 -5.18 -14.11
C ARG A 310 -19.42 -3.92 -14.31
N LEU A 311 -20.75 -4.08 -14.39
CA LEU A 311 -21.69 -2.96 -14.43
C LEU A 311 -22.02 -2.52 -13.00
N GLY A 312 -21.48 -1.39 -12.56
CA GLY A 312 -21.72 -0.84 -11.23
C GLY A 312 -20.78 -1.38 -10.14
N PRO A 313 -20.62 -0.65 -9.02
CA PRO A 313 -19.96 -1.15 -7.81
C PRO A 313 -20.53 -2.48 -7.30
N ALA A 314 -19.81 -3.14 -6.39
CA ALA A 314 -20.34 -4.33 -5.72
C ALA A 314 -21.44 -3.94 -4.72
N PRO A 315 -22.64 -4.55 -4.77
CA PRO A 315 -23.66 -4.35 -3.75
C PRO A 315 -23.15 -4.88 -2.39
N PHE A 316 -23.63 -4.30 -1.29
CA PHE A 316 -23.26 -4.69 0.08
C PHE A 316 -23.46 -6.19 0.32
N SER A 317 -24.56 -6.73 -0.17
CA SER A 317 -24.90 -8.15 -0.14
C SER A 317 -23.86 -9.08 -0.82
N GLU A 318 -22.98 -8.57 -1.70
CA GLU A 318 -21.88 -9.36 -2.29
C GLU A 318 -20.76 -9.64 -1.28
N GLY A 319 -20.54 -8.75 -0.32
CA GLY A 319 -19.50 -8.85 0.69
C GLY A 319 -19.69 -10.02 1.68
N PRO A 320 -18.74 -10.19 2.61
CA PRO A 320 -17.52 -9.40 2.75
C PRO A 320 -16.36 -9.89 1.86
N ALA A 321 -15.48 -8.97 1.42
CA ALA A 321 -14.24 -9.28 0.70
C ALA A 321 -13.02 -8.85 1.54
N LEU A 322 -12.36 -9.82 2.19
CA LEU A 322 -11.33 -9.53 3.20
C LEU A 322 -9.90 -9.89 2.75
N LYS A 323 -9.64 -11.17 2.48
CA LYS A 323 -8.29 -11.64 2.16
C LYS A 323 -7.85 -11.10 0.79
N ARG A 324 -6.63 -10.55 0.72
CA ARG A 324 -6.03 -9.96 -0.50
C ARG A 324 -6.88 -8.84 -1.13
N SER A 325 -7.67 -8.13 -0.31
CA SER A 325 -8.56 -7.06 -0.77
C SER A 325 -7.98 -5.66 -0.68
N GLY A 326 -6.83 -5.44 -0.01
CA GLY A 326 -6.33 -4.08 0.24
C GLY A 326 -7.33 -3.20 1.00
N PHE A 327 -7.19 -1.89 0.80
CA PHE A 327 -8.14 -0.85 1.21
C PHE A 327 -8.32 0.13 0.04
N THR A 328 -7.82 1.36 0.17
CA THR A 328 -7.79 2.37 -0.88
C THR A 328 -6.72 2.10 -1.95
N VAL A 329 -5.74 1.23 -1.64
CA VAL A 329 -4.72 0.71 -2.56
C VAL A 329 -4.56 -0.80 -2.38
N TYR A 330 -3.80 -1.45 -3.27
CA TYR A 330 -3.64 -2.90 -3.26
C TYR A 330 -2.98 -3.44 -2.00
N CYS A 331 -3.33 -4.68 -1.64
CA CYS A 331 -2.89 -5.31 -0.40
C CYS A 331 -1.37 -5.37 -0.28
N ILE A 332 -0.64 -5.52 -1.39
CA ILE A 332 0.82 -5.60 -1.38
C ILE A 332 1.49 -4.30 -0.93
N ASP A 333 0.84 -3.15 -1.18
CA ASP A 333 1.36 -1.82 -0.84
C ASP A 333 1.02 -1.43 0.60
N GLN A 334 -0.02 -2.06 1.18
CA GLN A 334 -0.54 -1.70 2.51
C GLN A 334 0.53 -1.70 3.60
N PRO A 335 1.43 -2.70 3.74
CA PRO A 335 2.38 -2.71 4.84
C PRO A 335 3.39 -1.57 4.77
N GLY A 336 3.76 -1.11 3.58
CA GLY A 336 4.61 0.07 3.42
C GLY A 336 3.93 1.34 3.95
N TYR A 337 2.62 1.47 3.73
CA TYR A 337 1.84 2.59 4.24
C TYR A 337 1.52 2.48 5.72
N GLN A 338 1.27 1.27 6.24
CA GLN A 338 1.12 1.04 7.69
C GLN A 338 2.31 1.61 8.46
N ARG A 339 3.54 1.31 8.02
CA ARG A 339 4.76 1.82 8.67
C ARG A 339 4.89 3.33 8.60
N ARG A 340 4.70 3.92 7.42
CA ARG A 340 4.84 5.38 7.24
C ARG A 340 3.76 6.15 7.99
N ILE A 341 2.54 5.62 8.06
CA ILE A 341 1.43 6.24 8.82
C ILE A 341 1.65 6.07 10.33
N ALA A 342 2.14 4.92 10.78
CA ALA A 342 2.55 4.71 12.16
C ALA A 342 3.60 5.73 12.59
N GLU A 343 4.69 5.86 11.82
CA GLU A 343 5.76 6.84 12.07
C GLU A 343 5.23 8.28 12.03
N ALA A 344 4.35 8.61 11.08
CA ALA A 344 3.79 9.94 10.96
C ALA A 344 2.90 10.31 12.15
N TYR A 345 2.00 9.41 12.56
CA TYR A 345 1.11 9.62 13.69
C TYR A 345 1.89 9.73 15.00
N ASP A 346 2.86 8.84 15.20
CA ASP A 346 3.74 8.88 16.36
C ASP A 346 4.53 10.19 16.44
N ALA A 347 5.10 10.66 15.33
CA ALA A 347 5.88 11.88 15.27
C ALA A 347 5.10 13.14 15.68
N ILE A 348 3.82 13.22 15.32
CA ILE A 348 2.95 14.37 15.64
C ILE A 348 2.16 14.18 16.94
N TRP A 349 2.11 12.96 17.50
CA TRP A 349 1.30 12.60 18.66
C TRP A 349 1.39 13.60 19.83
N PRO A 350 2.58 14.08 20.24
CA PRO A 350 2.70 15.04 21.35
C PRO A 350 2.03 16.41 21.11
N ALA A 351 1.73 16.74 19.86
CA ALA A 351 1.20 18.04 19.45
C ALA A 351 -0.29 17.99 19.05
N ILE A 352 -0.93 16.82 19.05
CA ILE A 352 -2.31 16.67 18.58
C ILE A 352 -3.28 17.49 19.45
N ASP A 353 -3.16 17.37 20.77
CA ASP A 353 -4.11 17.98 21.71
C ASP A 353 -4.01 19.52 21.73
N ALA A 354 -2.95 20.10 21.17
CA ALA A 354 -2.76 21.54 21.05
C ALA A 354 -3.42 22.14 19.78
N ASP A 355 -3.82 21.31 18.82
CA ASP A 355 -4.50 21.77 17.60
C ASP A 355 -6.01 21.86 17.87
N THR A 356 -6.50 23.07 18.11
CA THR A 356 -7.94 23.32 18.28
C THR A 356 -8.66 23.55 16.94
N GLU A 357 -7.93 23.86 15.87
CA GLU A 357 -8.52 24.13 14.55
C GLU A 357 -9.07 22.84 13.92
N ILE A 358 -8.39 21.70 14.13
CA ILE A 358 -8.88 20.40 13.65
C ILE A 358 -10.23 20.03 14.27
N ILE A 359 -10.47 20.38 15.54
CA ILE A 359 -11.74 20.12 16.23
C ILE A 359 -12.87 20.87 15.52
N ALA A 360 -12.68 22.17 15.28
CA ALA A 360 -13.65 22.99 14.56
C ALA A 360 -13.89 22.47 13.13
N PHE A 361 -12.82 22.06 12.43
CA PHE A 361 -12.90 21.51 11.09
C PHE A 361 -13.74 20.21 11.06
N LEU A 362 -13.45 19.25 11.95
CA LEU A 362 -14.17 17.97 12.01
C LEU A 362 -15.63 18.14 12.45
N LYS A 363 -15.92 19.06 13.39
CA LYS A 363 -17.30 19.46 13.69
C LYS A 363 -18.02 20.02 12.46
N GLY A 364 -17.33 20.86 11.68
CA GLY A 364 -17.85 21.37 10.41
C GLY A 364 -18.11 20.27 9.36
N LYS A 365 -17.44 19.12 9.48
CA LYS A 365 -17.73 17.90 8.69
C LYS A 365 -18.86 17.03 9.26
N GLY A 366 -19.44 17.41 10.40
CA GLY A 366 -20.54 16.70 11.05
C GLY A 366 -20.09 15.63 12.05
N PHE A 367 -18.81 15.58 12.44
CA PHE A 367 -18.31 14.61 13.42
C PHE A 367 -18.39 15.17 14.85
N GLN A 368 -18.77 14.30 15.79
CA GLN A 368 -18.84 14.62 17.21
C GLN A 368 -17.43 14.50 17.82
N VAL A 369 -16.68 15.60 17.81
CA VAL A 369 -15.36 15.70 18.46
C VAL A 369 -15.28 17.00 19.26
N GLU A 370 -14.90 16.93 20.52
CA GLU A 370 -14.87 18.10 21.43
C GLU A 370 -13.46 18.40 21.93
N THR A 371 -12.60 17.40 21.96
CA THR A 371 -11.25 17.47 22.56
C THR A 371 -10.19 16.86 21.65
N GLY A 372 -8.91 17.12 21.95
CA GLY A 372 -7.79 16.42 21.30
C GLY A 372 -7.83 14.91 21.50
N GLU A 373 -8.30 14.44 22.66
CA GLU A 373 -8.54 13.02 22.89
C GLU A 373 -9.61 12.46 21.94
N ASP A 374 -10.69 13.19 21.68
CA ASP A 374 -11.71 12.76 20.71
C ASP A 374 -11.15 12.68 19.29
N VAL A 375 -10.24 13.59 18.91
CA VAL A 375 -9.53 13.52 17.63
C VAL A 375 -8.65 12.27 17.56
N ARG A 376 -7.89 11.97 18.62
CA ARG A 376 -7.09 10.74 18.72
C ARG A 376 -7.98 9.51 18.63
N ARG A 377 -9.08 9.46 19.38
CA ARG A 377 -10.08 8.39 19.33
C ARG A 377 -10.67 8.22 17.95
N PHE A 378 -11.06 9.31 17.30
CA PHE A 378 -11.60 9.29 15.95
C PHE A 378 -10.62 8.63 14.96
N ILE A 379 -9.33 9.01 15.00
CA ILE A 379 -8.29 8.44 14.13
C ILE A 379 -7.98 6.99 14.51
N GLU A 380 -7.71 6.72 15.79
CA GLU A 380 -7.30 5.39 16.26
C GLU A 380 -8.41 4.35 16.03
N GLU A 381 -9.67 4.71 16.27
CA GLU A 381 -10.82 3.82 16.08
C GLU A 381 -11.16 3.62 14.60
N ASN A 382 -11.21 4.69 13.80
CA ASN A 382 -11.71 4.60 12.43
C ASN A 382 -10.63 4.34 11.37
N LEU A 383 -9.35 4.59 11.70
CA LEU A 383 -8.21 4.26 10.84
C LEU A 383 -7.39 3.10 11.42
N MET A 384 -6.77 3.29 12.58
CA MET A 384 -5.72 2.37 13.05
C MET A 384 -6.29 1.00 13.42
N ALA A 385 -7.38 0.95 14.18
CA ALA A 385 -8.04 -0.28 14.58
C ALA A 385 -8.67 -1.04 13.40
N VAL A 386 -9.18 -0.33 12.39
CA VAL A 386 -9.63 -0.92 11.13
C VAL A 386 -8.45 -1.53 10.36
N TRP A 387 -7.32 -0.82 10.32
CA TRP A 387 -6.13 -1.30 9.61
C TRP A 387 -5.48 -2.50 10.29
N MET A 388 -5.43 -2.51 11.63
CA MET A 388 -4.95 -3.64 12.43
C MET A 388 -5.83 -4.87 12.23
N GLN A 389 -7.16 -4.72 12.29
CA GLN A 389 -8.07 -5.82 11.96
C GLN A 389 -7.92 -6.27 10.51
N GLY A 390 -7.76 -5.33 9.57
CA GLY A 390 -7.53 -5.62 8.16
C GLY A 390 -6.24 -6.41 7.93
N ALA A 391 -5.17 -6.15 8.69
CA ALA A 391 -3.95 -6.95 8.64
C ALA A 391 -4.20 -8.37 9.14
N MET A 392 -4.92 -8.52 10.26
CA MET A 392 -5.28 -9.83 10.79
C MET A 392 -6.23 -10.63 9.88
N ASP A 393 -7.08 -9.93 9.12
CA ASP A 393 -7.99 -10.48 8.10
C ASP A 393 -7.27 -10.85 6.78
N GLY A 394 -6.00 -10.47 6.61
CA GLY A 394 -5.22 -10.69 5.40
C GLY A 394 -5.48 -9.68 4.28
N SER A 395 -6.07 -8.52 4.58
CA SER A 395 -6.25 -7.41 3.63
C SER A 395 -4.94 -6.67 3.34
N THR A 396 -3.89 -6.88 4.14
CA THR A 396 -2.54 -6.32 3.92
C THR A 396 -1.52 -7.36 3.42
N ALA A 397 -2.01 -8.47 2.85
CA ALA A 397 -1.17 -9.54 2.33
C ALA A 397 -0.20 -9.02 1.24
N SER A 398 1.10 -9.17 1.49
CA SER A 398 2.22 -8.82 0.61
C SER A 398 3.21 -9.98 0.58
N ASN A 399 4.32 -9.84 -0.15
CA ASN A 399 5.43 -10.79 -0.04
C ASN A 399 5.91 -10.82 1.42
N GLU A 400 6.07 -12.01 1.98
CA GLU A 400 6.48 -12.15 3.37
C GLU A 400 7.94 -11.68 3.56
N PRO A 401 8.31 -11.13 4.73
CA PRO A 401 7.48 -10.84 5.88
C PRO A 401 6.97 -9.38 5.90
N TYR A 402 6.72 -8.72 4.76
CA TYR A 402 6.29 -7.32 4.78
C TYR A 402 4.95 -7.11 5.51
N SER A 403 4.00 -8.04 5.38
CA SER A 403 2.73 -7.96 6.12
C SER A 403 2.95 -7.97 7.64
N GLN A 404 3.88 -8.79 8.11
CA GLN A 404 4.30 -8.87 9.50
C GLN A 404 4.99 -7.58 9.94
N TRP A 405 5.84 -7.01 9.08
CA TRP A 405 6.51 -5.73 9.35
C TRP A 405 5.52 -4.57 9.50
N GLY A 406 4.52 -4.48 8.62
CA GLY A 406 3.46 -3.48 8.73
C GLY A 406 2.68 -3.58 10.04
N LEU A 407 2.30 -4.79 10.44
CA LEU A 407 1.57 -5.02 11.69
C LEU A 407 2.44 -4.78 12.94
N ALA A 408 3.68 -5.29 12.97
CA ALA A 408 4.58 -5.12 14.11
C ALA A 408 4.85 -3.64 14.40
N ARG A 409 5.11 -2.84 13.35
CA ARG A 409 5.35 -1.40 13.49
C ARG A 409 4.13 -0.61 13.96
N MET A 410 2.93 -1.00 13.50
CA MET A 410 1.68 -0.40 13.98
C MET A 410 1.40 -0.79 15.44
N ALA A 411 1.68 -2.04 15.82
CA ALA A 411 1.54 -2.50 17.20
C ALA A 411 2.50 -1.75 18.14
N GLU A 412 3.75 -1.55 17.73
CA GLU A 412 4.75 -0.73 18.46
C GLU A 412 4.30 0.73 18.59
N MET A 413 3.75 1.29 17.52
CA MET A 413 3.21 2.64 17.53
C MET A 413 2.05 2.76 18.53
N LEU A 414 1.07 1.87 18.47
CA LEU A 414 -0.12 1.97 19.32
C LEU A 414 0.22 1.66 20.78
N ASN A 415 1.09 0.67 21.01
CA ASN A 415 1.54 0.20 22.31
C ASN A 415 0.39 0.03 23.33
N TYR A 416 -0.71 -0.56 22.88
CA TYR A 416 -1.88 -0.87 23.68
C TYR A 416 -1.58 -1.96 24.72
N GLU A 417 -2.23 -1.88 25.89
CA GLU A 417 -2.23 -2.93 26.91
C GLU A 417 -2.83 -4.23 26.39
N ARG A 418 -3.97 -4.15 25.69
CA ARG A 418 -4.60 -5.31 25.03
C ARG A 418 -3.94 -5.68 23.69
N GLY A 419 -2.81 -5.03 23.34
CA GLY A 419 -2.08 -5.26 22.10
C GLY A 419 -1.49 -6.67 21.96
N THR A 420 -1.50 -7.51 23.01
CA THR A 420 -1.06 -8.91 22.95
C THR A 420 -1.81 -9.74 21.91
N GLU A 421 -3.05 -9.37 21.56
CA GLU A 421 -3.80 -10.05 20.49
C GLU A 421 -3.13 -9.87 19.11
N PHE A 422 -2.53 -8.70 18.86
CA PHE A 422 -1.76 -8.47 17.64
C PHE A 422 -0.50 -9.33 17.61
N MET A 423 0.14 -9.49 18.76
CA MET A 423 1.35 -10.29 18.92
C MET A 423 1.08 -11.79 18.83
N ASP A 424 -0.05 -12.26 19.38
CA ASP A 424 -0.53 -13.63 19.18
C ASP A 424 -0.80 -13.90 17.71
N TRP A 425 -1.41 -12.95 17.00
CA TRP A 425 -1.59 -13.10 15.57
C TRP A 425 -0.25 -13.14 14.81
N LEU A 426 0.69 -12.26 15.19
CA LEU A 426 2.01 -12.13 14.58
C LEU A 426 2.84 -13.41 14.73
N TYR A 427 2.88 -13.99 15.94
CA TYR A 427 3.69 -15.18 16.24
C TYR A 427 2.99 -16.48 15.86
N ASP A 428 1.71 -16.62 16.23
CA ASP A 428 1.04 -17.92 16.31
C ASP A 428 -0.12 -18.12 15.33
N ARG A 429 -0.57 -17.05 14.65
CA ARG A 429 -1.67 -17.15 13.67
C ARG A 429 -1.23 -16.76 12.26
N GLY A 430 -1.77 -15.69 11.71
CA GLY A 430 -1.55 -15.31 10.31
C GLY A 430 -0.12 -14.85 10.04
N GLY A 431 0.55 -14.25 11.03
CA GLY A 431 1.93 -13.77 10.89
C GLY A 431 2.98 -14.88 10.95
N LYS A 432 2.71 -15.95 11.70
CA LYS A 432 3.54 -17.18 11.81
C LYS A 432 5.01 -16.95 12.17
N MET A 433 5.35 -15.82 12.79
CA MET A 433 6.75 -15.46 13.05
C MET A 433 7.49 -16.50 13.90
N ARG A 434 6.79 -17.26 14.77
CA ARG A 434 7.40 -18.36 15.54
C ARG A 434 8.02 -19.44 14.65
N THR A 435 7.40 -19.72 13.52
CA THR A 435 7.81 -20.79 12.59
C THR A 435 8.37 -20.29 11.28
N PHE A 436 8.35 -18.98 11.04
CA PHE A 436 8.75 -18.38 9.77
C PHE A 436 10.21 -18.69 9.41
N LEU A 437 11.16 -18.35 10.29
CA LEU A 437 12.59 -18.66 10.07
C LEU A 437 12.89 -20.15 9.83
N PRO A 438 12.35 -21.10 10.63
CA PRO A 438 12.64 -22.51 10.40
C PRO A 438 11.90 -23.13 9.19
N ASN A 439 10.80 -22.56 8.70
CA ASN A 439 10.00 -23.20 7.65
C ASN A 439 10.05 -22.49 6.29
N ASP A 440 10.32 -21.19 6.26
CA ASP A 440 10.29 -20.36 5.05
C ASP A 440 11.68 -19.97 4.53
N PHE A 441 12.74 -20.43 5.19
CA PHE A 441 14.12 -20.32 4.71
C PHE A 441 14.75 -21.69 4.54
N PHE A 442 15.52 -21.84 3.47
CA PHE A 442 16.37 -23.00 3.29
C PHE A 442 17.47 -23.04 4.36
N ARG A 443 18.09 -24.21 4.56
CA ARG A 443 19.12 -24.38 5.60
C ARG A 443 20.29 -23.40 5.47
N ASP A 444 20.60 -22.98 4.25
CA ASP A 444 21.68 -22.04 3.95
C ASP A 444 21.27 -20.57 4.18
N GLY A 445 20.03 -20.31 4.60
CA GLY A 445 19.49 -18.98 4.87
C GLY A 445 18.82 -18.30 3.68
N ALA A 446 18.74 -18.96 2.53
CA ALA A 446 18.06 -18.43 1.36
C ALA A 446 16.55 -18.38 1.56
N PRO A 447 15.88 -17.24 1.30
CA PRO A 447 14.44 -17.23 1.06
C PRO A 447 14.08 -17.95 -0.25
N TYR A 448 12.79 -18.21 -0.46
CA TYR A 448 12.34 -19.16 -1.48
C TYR A 448 11.94 -18.58 -2.84
N GLU A 449 11.99 -17.26 -3.05
CA GLU A 449 11.31 -16.61 -4.19
C GLU A 449 12.21 -16.36 -5.40
N SER A 450 13.46 -15.98 -5.16
CA SER A 450 14.46 -15.62 -6.18
C SER A 450 15.86 -15.61 -5.55
N SER A 451 16.88 -15.09 -6.21
CA SER A 451 18.25 -14.97 -5.65
C SER A 451 18.57 -13.54 -5.19
N GLY A 452 18.12 -12.55 -5.97
CA GLY A 452 18.01 -11.14 -5.58
C GLY A 452 16.53 -10.76 -5.48
N GLY A 453 16.15 -9.58 -5.97
CA GLY A 453 14.74 -9.22 -6.19
C GLY A 453 13.83 -9.45 -4.97
N TYR A 454 12.89 -10.39 -5.09
CA TYR A 454 11.92 -10.72 -4.05
C TYR A 454 12.54 -11.31 -2.78
N ASN A 455 13.62 -12.09 -2.88
CA ASN A 455 14.40 -12.51 -1.71
C ASN A 455 14.95 -11.32 -0.90
N GLY A 456 15.22 -10.20 -1.56
CA GLY A 456 15.62 -8.95 -0.90
C GLY A 456 14.58 -8.47 0.11
N MET A 457 13.29 -8.66 -0.14
CA MET A 457 12.22 -8.24 0.77
C MET A 457 12.27 -9.01 2.09
N HIS A 458 12.62 -10.29 2.06
CA HIS A 458 12.78 -11.11 3.26
C HIS A 458 13.87 -10.57 4.17
N VAL A 459 15.04 -10.31 3.60
CA VAL A 459 16.21 -9.83 4.35
C VAL A 459 15.99 -8.41 4.89
N VAL A 460 15.36 -7.53 4.10
CA VAL A 460 15.10 -6.13 4.50
C VAL A 460 14.14 -6.04 5.68
N ALA A 461 13.08 -6.86 5.69
CA ALA A 461 11.99 -6.70 6.65
C ALA A 461 12.23 -7.43 7.98
N LEU A 462 13.07 -8.47 8.02
CA LEU A 462 13.31 -9.28 9.22
C LEU A 462 13.86 -8.47 10.40
N GLY A 463 14.93 -7.70 10.19
CA GLY A 463 15.55 -6.88 11.24
C GLY A 463 14.58 -5.90 11.88
N PRO A 464 13.89 -5.06 11.08
CA PRO A 464 12.87 -4.15 11.60
C PRO A 464 11.72 -4.81 12.35
N ILE A 465 11.31 -6.04 11.99
CA ILE A 465 10.30 -6.79 12.77
C ILE A 465 10.87 -7.14 14.14
N VAL A 466 12.06 -7.73 14.19
CA VAL A 466 12.72 -8.09 15.46
C VAL A 466 12.89 -6.86 16.34
N GLU A 467 13.39 -5.76 15.78
CA GLU A 467 13.55 -4.49 16.50
C GLU A 467 12.24 -3.95 17.07
N SER A 468 11.16 -3.93 16.26
CA SER A 468 9.84 -3.48 16.73
C SER A 468 9.33 -4.35 17.89
N VAL A 469 9.52 -5.68 17.80
CA VAL A 469 9.08 -6.60 18.85
C VAL A 469 9.90 -6.42 20.12
N GLN A 470 11.23 -6.38 20.04
CA GLN A 470 12.09 -6.18 21.20
C GLN A 470 11.78 -4.84 21.90
N HIS A 471 11.55 -3.77 21.14
CA HIS A 471 11.20 -2.49 21.72
C HIS A 471 9.83 -2.50 22.42
N ILE A 472 8.82 -3.21 21.89
CA ILE A 472 7.54 -3.40 22.59
C ILE A 472 7.76 -4.12 23.94
N LEU A 473 8.61 -5.14 23.96
CA LEU A 473 8.96 -5.86 25.19
C LEU A 473 9.66 -4.94 26.22
N GLU A 474 10.54 -4.05 25.76
CA GLU A 474 11.20 -3.05 26.62
C GLU A 474 10.22 -2.02 27.18
N LEU A 475 9.26 -1.57 26.35
CA LEU A 475 8.26 -0.58 26.75
C LEU A 475 7.24 -1.13 27.75
N ARG A 476 6.95 -2.45 27.72
CA ARG A 476 5.92 -3.10 28.54
C ARG A 476 6.30 -4.55 28.93
N PRO A 477 7.36 -4.75 29.72
CA PRO A 477 7.88 -6.08 30.05
C PRO A 477 6.91 -6.94 30.88
N GLU A 478 5.97 -6.32 31.59
CA GLU A 478 4.91 -7.01 32.34
C GLU A 478 3.83 -7.62 31.43
N THR A 479 3.64 -7.04 30.24
CA THR A 479 2.61 -7.44 29.28
C THR A 479 3.19 -8.37 28.20
N TYR A 480 4.37 -8.02 27.68
CA TYR A 480 5.06 -8.75 26.64
C TYR A 480 6.34 -9.35 27.22
N ASN A 481 6.49 -10.67 27.12
CA ASN A 481 7.68 -11.36 27.63
C ASN A 481 8.28 -12.30 26.58
N ASP A 482 9.59 -12.51 26.70
CA ASP A 482 10.42 -13.34 25.83
C ASP A 482 10.01 -14.83 25.83
N GLY A 483 9.39 -15.32 26.91
CA GLY A 483 8.85 -16.68 26.95
C GLY A 483 7.70 -16.90 25.96
N ARG A 484 6.82 -15.90 25.80
CA ARG A 484 5.68 -15.95 24.88
C ARG A 484 6.06 -15.49 23.48
N PHE A 485 6.82 -14.41 23.36
CA PHE A 485 7.25 -13.79 22.10
C PHE A 485 8.79 -13.81 21.99
N PRO A 486 9.38 -14.99 21.72
CA PRO A 486 10.83 -15.16 21.81
C PRO A 486 11.57 -14.36 20.75
N ASP A 487 12.74 -13.83 21.15
CA ASP A 487 13.64 -13.19 20.21
C ASP A 487 14.10 -14.15 19.10
N LEU A 488 13.61 -13.90 17.89
CA LEU A 488 13.93 -14.68 16.69
C LEU A 488 15.40 -14.61 16.30
N SER A 489 16.11 -13.56 16.73
CA SER A 489 17.51 -13.32 16.41
C SER A 489 18.45 -14.37 17.02
N ARG A 490 18.02 -15.03 18.10
CA ARG A 490 18.76 -16.10 18.79
C ARG A 490 18.85 -17.39 17.97
N SER A 491 18.03 -17.53 16.93
CA SER A 491 18.10 -18.68 16.04
C SER A 491 19.34 -18.59 15.16
N ARG A 492 20.14 -19.66 15.11
CA ARG A 492 21.26 -19.78 14.14
C ARG A 492 20.81 -19.57 12.69
N ARG A 493 19.55 -19.90 12.36
CA ARG A 493 19.01 -19.67 11.02
C ARG A 493 18.86 -18.19 10.69
N TYR A 494 18.68 -17.32 11.69
CA TYR A 494 18.60 -15.89 11.50
C TYR A 494 19.91 -15.32 10.94
N HIS A 495 21.05 -15.76 11.50
CA HIS A 495 22.39 -15.42 11.00
C HIS A 495 22.54 -15.81 9.53
N ASN A 496 22.18 -17.06 9.19
CA ASN A 496 22.30 -17.59 7.83
C ASN A 496 21.57 -16.73 6.77
N VAL A 497 20.50 -16.00 7.12
CA VAL A 497 19.78 -15.13 6.16
C VAL A 497 20.68 -14.02 5.59
N PHE A 498 21.44 -13.38 6.47
CA PHE A 498 22.42 -12.36 6.09
C PHE A 498 23.66 -13.01 5.47
N ASP A 499 24.02 -14.20 5.96
CA ASP A 499 25.16 -14.93 5.49
C ASP A 499 25.01 -15.38 4.03
N PHE A 500 23.85 -15.96 3.66
CA PHE A 500 23.47 -16.23 2.28
C PHE A 500 23.62 -14.98 1.41
N SER A 501 23.29 -13.83 1.98
CA SER A 501 23.32 -12.56 1.25
C SER A 501 24.74 -12.15 0.81
N MET A 502 25.75 -12.52 1.58
CA MET A 502 27.15 -12.33 1.20
C MET A 502 27.69 -13.50 0.38
N ASN A 503 27.34 -14.73 0.78
CA ASN A 503 27.88 -15.97 0.26
C ASN A 503 27.62 -16.18 -1.24
N THR A 504 26.55 -15.61 -1.80
CA THR A 504 26.22 -15.73 -3.23
C THR A 504 26.61 -14.51 -4.07
N VAL A 505 27.40 -13.58 -3.53
CA VAL A 505 28.03 -12.55 -4.36
C VAL A 505 29.12 -13.20 -5.22
N ASN A 506 29.03 -12.99 -6.53
CA ASN A 506 30.02 -13.43 -7.51
C ASN A 506 30.87 -12.25 -7.96
N ILE A 507 32.18 -12.51 -8.08
CA ILE A 507 33.19 -11.58 -8.64
C ILE A 507 33.11 -10.16 -8.06
N ASP A 508 32.73 -10.06 -6.77
CA ASP A 508 32.57 -8.82 -6.00
C ASP A 508 31.56 -7.80 -6.57
N ARG A 509 30.70 -8.20 -7.52
CA ARG A 509 29.87 -7.25 -8.30
C ARG A 509 28.47 -7.75 -8.61
N VAL A 510 28.32 -9.05 -8.83
CA VAL A 510 27.07 -9.67 -9.30
C VAL A 510 26.71 -10.85 -8.42
N TYR A 511 25.68 -11.59 -8.79
CA TYR A 511 25.18 -12.77 -8.08
C TYR A 511 24.40 -13.61 -9.11
N PRO A 512 24.20 -14.92 -8.87
CA PRO A 512 23.36 -15.75 -9.74
C PRO A 512 21.97 -15.13 -9.86
N ARG A 513 21.46 -14.87 -11.08
CA ARG A 513 20.15 -14.23 -11.29
C ARG A 513 19.07 -15.28 -11.57
N VAL A 514 18.64 -15.93 -10.50
CA VAL A 514 17.52 -16.90 -10.50
C VAL A 514 16.21 -16.21 -10.15
N GLY A 515 15.18 -16.50 -10.94
CA GLY A 515 13.82 -15.97 -10.77
C GLY A 515 13.66 -14.53 -11.27
N ASP A 516 12.52 -13.92 -10.94
CA ASP A 516 12.25 -12.52 -11.26
C ASP A 516 13.28 -11.61 -10.58
N ASP A 517 14.00 -10.85 -11.39
CA ASP A 517 14.94 -9.81 -10.97
C ASP A 517 14.53 -8.49 -11.64
N GLY A 518 14.70 -7.36 -10.96
CA GLY A 518 13.89 -6.15 -11.16
C GLY A 518 13.85 -5.49 -12.55
N ALA A 519 14.64 -5.95 -13.53
CA ALA A 519 14.58 -5.49 -14.92
C ALA A 519 15.13 -6.54 -15.90
N HIS A 520 14.89 -6.33 -17.20
CA HIS A 520 15.54 -7.11 -18.26
C HIS A 520 17.08 -6.98 -18.17
N PRO A 521 17.84 -7.99 -18.65
CA PRO A 521 19.30 -7.96 -18.67
C PRO A 521 19.86 -6.70 -19.33
N ARG A 522 20.85 -6.07 -18.69
CA ARG A 522 21.57 -4.90 -19.24
C ARG A 522 23.07 -5.16 -19.23
N TYR A 523 23.69 -5.05 -20.40
CA TYR A 523 25.14 -5.17 -20.57
C TYR A 523 25.84 -3.91 -20.05
N SER A 524 26.28 -3.97 -18.80
CA SER A 524 27.03 -2.89 -18.15
C SER A 524 27.85 -3.45 -17.00
N LYS A 525 29.06 -2.91 -16.81
CA LYS A 525 29.88 -3.21 -15.62
C LYS A 525 29.10 -2.80 -14.37
N ARG A 526 28.93 -3.74 -13.43
CA ARG A 526 28.24 -3.47 -12.17
C ARG A 526 29.21 -2.91 -11.13
N GLY A 527 28.72 -2.06 -10.24
CA GLY A 527 29.49 -1.56 -9.11
C GLY A 527 29.92 -2.69 -8.17
N ARG A 528 30.96 -2.47 -7.39
CA ARG A 528 31.35 -3.42 -6.33
C ARG A 528 30.23 -3.55 -5.31
N ARG A 529 30.06 -4.76 -4.77
CA ARG A 529 29.09 -5.06 -3.72
C ARG A 529 29.59 -6.17 -2.82
N THR A 530 29.19 -6.11 -1.55
CA THR A 530 29.54 -7.10 -0.52
C THR A 530 28.36 -8.00 -0.14
N PHE A 531 27.14 -7.62 -0.55
CA PHE A 531 25.91 -8.38 -0.41
C PHE A 531 24.95 -8.12 -1.57
N GLN A 532 24.07 -9.07 -1.87
CA GLN A 532 23.05 -8.94 -2.93
C GLN A 532 21.67 -8.43 -2.42
N ASN A 533 21.33 -8.66 -1.16
CA ASN A 533 20.05 -8.40 -0.51
C ASN A 533 20.23 -7.61 0.81
N GLY A 534 19.13 -7.13 1.41
CA GLY A 534 19.12 -6.49 2.75
C GLY A 534 19.52 -5.01 2.78
N GLY A 535 20.58 -4.62 2.05
CA GLY A 535 21.11 -3.25 2.10
C GLY A 535 21.88 -2.97 3.40
N THR A 536 22.50 -1.78 3.49
CA THR A 536 23.37 -1.43 4.64
C THR A 536 22.62 -1.47 5.97
N ALA A 537 21.36 -1.05 6.02
CA ALA A 537 20.55 -1.12 7.25
C ALA A 537 20.36 -2.57 7.75
N GLY A 538 20.16 -3.53 6.85
CA GLY A 538 20.07 -4.95 7.21
C GLY A 538 21.38 -5.50 7.79
N PHE A 539 22.52 -5.05 7.26
CA PHE A 539 23.84 -5.48 7.75
C PHE A 539 24.28 -4.74 9.02
N GLU A 540 23.88 -3.48 9.20
CA GLU A 540 24.02 -2.79 10.49
C GLU A 540 23.20 -3.50 11.58
N HIS A 541 21.98 -3.94 11.26
CA HIS A 541 21.19 -4.78 12.16
C HIS A 541 21.91 -6.11 12.45
N ALA A 542 22.36 -6.84 11.43
CA ALA A 542 23.05 -8.11 11.61
C ALA A 542 24.31 -7.95 12.49
N TYR A 543 25.15 -6.95 12.22
CA TYR A 543 26.33 -6.70 13.04
C TYR A 543 25.96 -6.36 14.50
N ARG A 544 24.93 -5.54 14.72
CA ARG A 544 24.47 -5.19 16.08
C ARG A 544 24.03 -6.42 16.88
N VAL A 545 23.39 -7.38 16.22
CA VAL A 545 22.91 -8.61 16.85
C VAL A 545 24.05 -9.59 17.11
N PHE A 546 24.96 -9.77 16.16
CA PHE A 546 25.90 -10.88 16.18
C PHE A 546 27.34 -10.52 16.55
N GLY A 547 27.76 -9.26 16.35
CA GLY A 547 29.16 -8.84 16.48
C GLY A 547 30.12 -9.58 15.53
N ASP A 548 29.61 -10.18 14.46
CA ASP A 548 30.41 -11.03 13.56
C ASP A 548 31.31 -10.16 12.66
N PRO A 549 32.65 -10.34 12.68
CA PRO A 549 33.60 -9.63 11.84
C PRO A 549 33.27 -9.68 10.35
N LYS A 550 32.60 -10.75 9.88
CA LYS A 550 32.16 -10.85 8.49
C LYS A 550 31.14 -9.77 8.12
N PHE A 551 30.19 -9.45 9.01
CA PHE A 551 29.21 -8.39 8.74
C PHE A 551 29.86 -7.00 8.85
N ALA A 552 30.84 -6.82 9.73
CA ALA A 552 31.66 -5.62 9.76
C ALA A 552 32.41 -5.43 8.43
N TRP A 553 33.03 -6.51 7.92
CA TRP A 553 33.69 -6.54 6.62
C TRP A 553 32.75 -6.12 5.48
N ALA A 554 31.50 -6.62 5.50
CA ALA A 554 30.51 -6.27 4.49
C ALA A 554 30.18 -4.78 4.48
N LEU A 555 30.04 -4.16 5.66
CA LEU A 555 29.75 -2.74 5.82
C LEU A 555 30.95 -1.87 5.42
N ALA A 556 32.14 -2.16 5.98
CA ALA A 556 33.37 -1.42 5.71
C ALA A 556 33.73 -1.39 4.21
N ASN A 557 33.51 -2.52 3.51
CA ASN A 557 33.78 -2.65 2.08
C ASN A 557 32.61 -2.23 1.17
N THR A 558 31.47 -1.80 1.72
CA THR A 558 30.37 -1.25 0.92
C THR A 558 30.72 0.16 0.42
N PRO A 559 30.73 0.41 -0.91
CA PRO A 559 31.11 1.71 -1.44
C PRO A 559 30.24 2.86 -0.89
N GLY A 560 30.90 3.84 -0.26
CA GLY A 560 30.24 5.04 0.25
C GLY A 560 29.38 4.82 1.50
N TRP A 561 29.43 3.65 2.15
CA TRP A 561 28.71 3.41 3.38
C TRP A 561 29.14 4.39 4.49
N LYS A 562 28.15 4.82 5.27
CA LYS A 562 28.33 5.59 6.51
C LYS A 562 27.34 5.02 7.53
N PRO A 563 27.73 4.90 8.81
CA PRO A 563 26.83 4.55 9.90
C PRO A 563 25.51 5.32 9.82
N SER A 564 24.39 4.60 9.92
CA SER A 564 23.10 5.25 10.10
C SER A 564 23.00 5.98 11.44
N LEU A 565 22.03 6.88 11.57
CA LEU A 565 21.89 7.78 12.73
C LEU A 565 21.81 7.04 14.08
N GLU A 566 21.16 5.89 14.11
CA GLU A 566 20.90 5.10 15.33
C GLU A 566 21.80 3.87 15.41
N PHE A 567 22.76 3.73 14.50
CA PHE A 567 23.77 2.69 14.59
C PHE A 567 24.81 3.10 15.65
N PRO A 568 25.01 2.29 16.70
CA PRO A 568 25.80 2.72 17.86
C PRO A 568 27.31 2.71 17.63
N PHE A 569 27.78 2.07 16.55
CA PHE A 569 29.19 1.87 16.27
C PHE A 569 29.71 2.89 15.25
N PRO A 570 30.81 3.61 15.55
CA PRO A 570 31.45 4.49 14.59
C PRO A 570 32.09 3.68 13.45
N ARG A 571 32.34 4.36 12.33
CA ARG A 571 32.90 3.71 11.13
C ARG A 571 34.25 3.06 11.43
N GLU A 572 35.09 3.74 12.20
CA GLU A 572 36.43 3.31 12.56
C GLU A 572 36.42 1.99 13.35
N GLU A 573 35.44 1.81 14.24
CA GLU A 573 35.28 0.56 14.98
C GLU A 573 34.88 -0.60 14.05
N ILE A 574 33.97 -0.34 13.12
CA ILE A 574 33.58 -1.32 12.10
C ILE A 574 34.75 -1.69 11.20
N GLU A 575 35.60 -0.72 10.83
CA GLU A 575 36.80 -0.99 10.03
C GLU A 575 37.84 -1.83 10.79
N LEU A 576 37.99 -1.62 12.11
CA LEU A 576 38.85 -2.45 12.95
C LEU A 576 38.35 -3.90 13.02
N GLN A 577 37.05 -4.09 13.23
CA GLN A 577 36.44 -5.42 13.29
C GLN A 577 36.44 -6.11 11.93
N ALA A 578 36.24 -5.35 10.85
CA ALA A 578 36.35 -5.87 9.48
C ALA A 578 37.74 -6.45 9.16
N ALA A 579 38.81 -5.90 9.74
CA ALA A 579 40.18 -6.36 9.51
C ALA A 579 40.48 -7.76 10.09
N GLU A 580 39.63 -8.27 10.97
CA GLU A 580 39.72 -9.64 11.49
C GLU A 580 39.22 -10.70 10.48
N TRP A 581 38.62 -10.27 9.36
CA TRP A 581 38.06 -11.15 8.34
C TRP A 581 38.84 -11.07 7.02
N GLU A 582 39.26 -12.22 6.48
CA GLU A 582 40.12 -12.28 5.28
C GLU A 582 39.41 -11.80 4.02
N ASP A 583 40.01 -10.90 3.23
CA ASP A 583 39.42 -10.36 1.99
C ASP A 583 39.07 -11.42 0.93
N SER A 584 39.78 -12.54 0.91
CA SER A 584 39.58 -13.65 -0.03
C SER A 584 38.51 -14.65 0.40
N TRP A 585 37.83 -14.44 1.54
CA TRP A 585 36.91 -15.43 2.14
C TRP A 585 35.80 -15.95 1.20
N ASN A 586 35.44 -15.18 0.17
CA ASN A 586 34.37 -15.51 -0.78
C ASN A 586 34.88 -15.90 -2.18
N ASP A 587 36.20 -16.02 -2.37
CA ASP A 587 36.79 -16.35 -3.68
C ASP A 587 36.72 -17.83 -4.03
N ASP A 588 36.56 -18.68 -3.01
CA ASP A 588 36.40 -20.13 -3.19
C ASP A 588 35.04 -20.51 -3.79
N SER A 589 35.04 -21.65 -4.48
CA SER A 589 33.82 -22.27 -5.00
C SER A 589 32.89 -22.68 -3.85
N ARG A 590 31.58 -22.53 -4.06
CA ARG A 590 30.58 -22.77 -3.01
C ARG A 590 29.37 -23.54 -3.53
N LEU A 591 28.83 -24.37 -2.65
CA LEU A 591 27.56 -25.06 -2.81
C LEU A 591 26.56 -24.56 -1.76
N THR A 592 25.44 -23.98 -2.20
CA THR A 592 24.28 -23.67 -1.34
C THR A 592 23.19 -24.68 -1.63
N ASP A 593 23.34 -25.86 -1.05
CA ASP A 593 22.58 -27.06 -1.41
C ASP A 593 21.12 -27.05 -0.92
N GLY A 594 20.83 -26.33 0.16
CA GLY A 594 19.45 -26.06 0.57
C GLY A 594 18.68 -25.29 -0.50
N TYR A 595 19.26 -24.23 -1.06
CA TYR A 595 18.65 -23.49 -2.19
C TYR A 595 18.79 -24.24 -3.53
N GLY A 596 19.79 -25.12 -3.63
CA GLY A 596 20.17 -25.86 -4.82
C GLY A 596 20.90 -25.00 -5.85
N MET A 597 21.97 -24.33 -5.42
CA MET A 597 22.80 -23.49 -6.27
C MET A 597 24.27 -23.85 -6.08
N ALA A 598 24.97 -24.09 -7.19
CA ALA A 598 26.40 -24.36 -7.24
C ALA A 598 27.13 -23.20 -7.91
N MET A 599 28.26 -22.77 -7.35
CA MET A 599 29.08 -21.67 -7.86
C MET A 599 30.54 -22.11 -7.91
N LEU A 600 31.09 -22.24 -9.11
CA LEU A 600 32.50 -22.49 -9.37
C LEU A 600 33.20 -21.17 -9.62
N ARG A 601 34.11 -20.80 -8.73
CA ARG A 601 34.82 -19.51 -8.74
C ARG A 601 36.31 -19.71 -8.97
N GLY A 602 36.94 -18.70 -9.56
CA GLY A 602 38.39 -18.64 -9.66
C GLY A 602 38.90 -17.32 -10.24
N GLY A 603 40.21 -17.14 -10.20
CA GLY A 603 40.88 -15.89 -10.59
C GLY A 603 40.93 -14.88 -9.45
N GLU A 604 41.62 -13.76 -9.69
CA GLU A 604 41.89 -12.72 -8.70
C GLU A 604 41.62 -11.33 -9.30
N GLY A 605 41.22 -10.38 -8.45
CA GLY A 605 40.91 -9.01 -8.85
C GLY A 605 39.94 -8.96 -10.05
N ASP A 606 40.27 -8.17 -11.07
CA ASP A 606 39.45 -8.02 -12.28
C ASP A 606 39.43 -9.28 -13.18
N ARG A 607 40.26 -10.30 -12.87
CA ARG A 607 40.26 -11.61 -13.56
C ARG A 607 39.37 -12.65 -12.88
N LYS A 608 38.66 -12.28 -11.81
CA LYS A 608 37.67 -13.15 -11.16
C LYS A 608 36.59 -13.58 -12.16
N ARG A 609 36.16 -14.83 -12.02
CA ARG A 609 35.16 -15.49 -12.84
C ARG A 609 34.35 -16.47 -11.99
N SER A 610 33.08 -16.60 -12.29
CA SER A 610 32.16 -17.53 -11.63
C SER A 610 31.24 -18.19 -12.64
N LEU A 611 31.29 -19.51 -12.76
CA LEU A 611 30.26 -20.32 -13.41
C LEU A 611 29.29 -20.78 -12.33
N TRP A 612 28.00 -20.54 -12.49
CA TRP A 612 26.99 -20.97 -11.52
C TRP A 612 25.87 -21.75 -12.19
N MET A 613 25.24 -22.64 -11.43
CA MET A 613 24.13 -23.46 -11.88
C MET A 613 23.07 -23.60 -10.78
N MET A 614 21.82 -23.31 -11.13
CA MET A 614 20.65 -23.61 -10.30
C MET A 614 20.19 -25.05 -10.58
N TYR A 615 20.32 -25.93 -9.59
CA TYR A 615 19.82 -27.31 -9.64
C TYR A 615 18.67 -27.57 -8.65
N GLY A 616 18.39 -26.62 -7.77
CA GLY A 616 17.24 -26.63 -6.88
C GLY A 616 15.97 -26.12 -7.54
N ARG A 617 14.90 -26.10 -6.76
CA ARG A 617 13.61 -25.55 -7.17
C ARG A 617 13.04 -24.64 -6.09
N ALA A 618 13.24 -23.34 -6.28
CA ALA A 618 12.55 -22.28 -5.55
C ALA A 618 11.03 -22.29 -5.86
N ARG A 619 10.23 -21.48 -5.17
CA ARG A 619 8.77 -21.34 -5.39
C ARG A 619 8.37 -19.87 -5.46
N GLY A 620 7.29 -19.56 -6.17
CA GLY A 620 6.80 -18.18 -6.27
C GLY A 620 7.31 -17.48 -7.52
N HIS A 621 8.22 -16.52 -7.37
CA HIS A 621 8.77 -15.70 -8.45
C HIS A 621 9.89 -16.39 -9.26
N THR A 622 9.71 -17.68 -9.54
CA THR A 622 10.67 -18.50 -10.28
C THR A 622 10.36 -18.55 -11.76
N HIS A 623 11.36 -18.90 -12.57
CA HIS A 623 11.19 -19.24 -13.98
C HIS A 623 11.17 -20.76 -14.18
N ASP A 624 10.72 -21.21 -15.36
CA ASP A 624 10.75 -22.63 -15.73
C ASP A 624 12.14 -22.99 -16.30
N ASP A 625 13.17 -22.85 -15.48
CA ASP A 625 14.58 -22.84 -15.89
C ASP A 625 15.47 -23.76 -15.03
N MET A 626 15.00 -24.96 -14.70
CA MET A 626 15.85 -25.94 -14.01
C MET A 626 17.14 -26.23 -14.79
N LEU A 627 18.27 -26.34 -14.07
CA LEU A 627 19.62 -26.45 -14.63
C LEU A 627 20.06 -25.18 -15.40
N HIS A 628 19.45 -24.03 -15.13
CA HIS A 628 19.93 -22.74 -15.64
C HIS A 628 21.36 -22.48 -15.14
N MET A 629 22.22 -22.16 -16.10
CA MET A 629 23.61 -21.81 -15.87
C MET A 629 23.88 -20.36 -16.25
N GLY A 630 24.77 -19.70 -15.52
CA GLY A 630 25.27 -18.39 -15.88
C GLY A 630 26.78 -18.29 -15.65
N LEU A 631 27.41 -17.39 -16.41
CA LEU A 631 28.84 -17.08 -16.31
C LEU A 631 29.01 -15.58 -16.03
N ASP A 632 29.61 -15.28 -14.89
CA ASP A 632 30.03 -13.94 -14.51
C ASP A 632 31.55 -13.84 -14.66
N ALA A 633 32.07 -12.98 -15.55
CA ALA A 633 33.52 -12.85 -15.78
C ALA A 633 33.91 -11.47 -16.32
N PHE A 634 35.19 -11.13 -16.20
CA PHE A 634 35.86 -9.98 -16.86
C PHE A 634 35.18 -8.62 -16.62
N GLN A 635 34.98 -8.22 -15.35
CA GLN A 635 34.30 -6.96 -15.00
C GLN A 635 35.15 -5.89 -14.34
#